data_AF-A0A9W9NHI0-F1
#
_entry.id   AF-A0A9W9NHI0-F1
#
_cell.length_a   1.000
_cell.length_b   1.000
_cell.length_c   1.000
_cell.angle_alpha   90.00
_cell.angle_beta   90.00
_cell.angle_gamma   90.00
#
_symmetry.space_group_name_H-M   'P 1'
#
loop_
_entity.id
_entity.type
_entity.pdbx_description
1 polymer ?
#
loop_
_entity_poly.entity_id
_entity_poly.type
_entity_poly.pdbx_seq_one_letter_code
_entity_poly.pdbx_strand_id
1 'polypeptide(L)'
;MVYTDSAASWRCYDMDPNAEDTSSIKVDIGKADERAARWWAAILAPSKGWKATVTQRNGTSYISPWSLCLENEPGFGIIWQDNGTGKEGTAPLCPLSSQSALELLAEFCSLHDLGGQCWAAFATALTFPTHKQYEITIQLPRPTTAQGQAKHSSNIHLISEYLSAGRDLAYYISLSCNYSVLISSLCGSFWEPSIACNLVSPWLHPILEKVPRATGIAENAGRYHEIIALLCGMRRPRLKGLWEGAALSGLVPKVIDLVKSGTPPLDPNGFPWTASPQTFMDSCGAGPYFYRRASGDNAIRRSDAWRLLYLPTSADDGLYYNSLPFSPWYPTGETVEKNCAFRVRVHKSCSRHRLAQTSWSWQLQDGSSLNGRIFRAEEPVYLQPSKVARSRKTHRFVCPPVALSPSQDASHAAFFEAFRWVLANHEGRPNSEPVYDDDWIAGCDDSDECYSETEEISHSNVPTNNNEEIFAQELKGCVDRALSSQGDSIK
;
A
#
# COMPACT_ATOMS: atom_id res chain seq x y z
N MET A 1 1.57 -5.73 25.64
CA MET A 1 0.29 -6.47 25.47
C MET A 1 -0.16 -6.91 26.86
N VAL A 2 -1.46 -6.96 27.11
CA VAL A 2 -2.07 -7.50 28.33
C VAL A 2 -3.31 -8.30 27.91
N TYR A 3 -3.59 -9.42 28.58
CA TYR A 3 -4.82 -10.17 28.34
C TYR A 3 -6.02 -9.49 28.99
N THR A 4 -7.19 -9.68 28.40
CA THR A 4 -8.47 -9.28 29.02
C THR A 4 -9.18 -10.51 29.57
N ASP A 5 -10.37 -10.30 30.12
CA ASP A 5 -11.24 -11.38 30.60
C ASP A 5 -11.92 -12.15 29.45
N SER A 6 -11.84 -11.67 28.21
CA SER A 6 -12.39 -12.39 27.06
C SER A 6 -11.40 -13.46 26.58
N ALA A 7 -11.90 -14.68 26.42
CA ALA A 7 -11.16 -15.81 25.87
C ALA A 7 -12.11 -16.72 25.10
N ALA A 8 -11.59 -17.37 24.07
CA ALA A 8 -12.25 -18.51 23.43
C ALA A 8 -12.40 -19.67 24.43
N SER A 9 -13.36 -20.57 24.19
CA SER A 9 -13.38 -21.84 24.90
C SER A 9 -12.10 -22.61 24.56
N TRP A 10 -11.53 -23.30 25.53
CA TRP A 10 -10.26 -23.99 25.36
C TRP A 10 -10.23 -25.21 26.27
N ARG A 11 -9.92 -26.37 25.69
CA ARG A 11 -10.05 -27.66 26.36
C ARG A 11 -8.85 -28.56 26.08
N CYS A 12 -8.31 -29.15 27.14
CA CYS A 12 -7.29 -30.18 27.05
C CYS A 12 -7.95 -31.55 26.82
N TYR A 13 -7.44 -32.34 25.87
CA TYR A 13 -7.87 -33.72 25.60
C TYR A 13 -7.75 -34.64 26.82
N ASP A 14 -6.77 -34.37 27.69
CA ASP A 14 -6.47 -35.16 28.87
C ASP A 14 -7.45 -34.86 30.03
N MET A 15 -8.37 -33.91 29.86
CA MET A 15 -9.38 -33.48 30.83
C MET A 15 -10.81 -33.82 30.37
N ASP A 16 -11.69 -34.14 31.34
CA ASP A 16 -13.05 -34.71 31.25
C ASP A 16 -13.70 -34.77 29.84
N PRO A 17 -13.97 -35.97 29.27
CA PRO A 17 -14.60 -36.16 27.96
C PRO A 17 -15.99 -35.52 27.79
N ASN A 18 -16.71 -35.20 28.87
CA ASN A 18 -18.13 -34.82 28.82
C ASN A 18 -18.47 -33.31 28.86
N ALA A 19 -17.48 -32.41 28.81
CA ALA A 19 -17.76 -30.97 28.77
C ALA A 19 -18.47 -30.57 27.46
N GLU A 20 -19.69 -30.00 27.56
CA GLU A 20 -20.42 -29.44 26.41
C GLU A 20 -19.66 -28.25 25.83
N ASP A 21 -19.31 -28.33 24.55
CA ASP A 21 -18.61 -27.29 23.81
C ASP A 21 -19.55 -26.72 22.76
N THR A 22 -19.99 -25.48 22.98
CA THR A 22 -20.92 -24.75 22.11
C THR A 22 -20.22 -24.03 20.96
N SER A 23 -18.89 -24.18 20.84
CA SER A 23 -18.13 -23.59 19.73
C SER A 23 -18.48 -24.25 18.40
N SER A 24 -18.71 -23.41 17.40
CA SER A 24 -19.04 -23.80 16.04
C SER A 24 -17.81 -24.17 15.21
N ILE A 25 -16.63 -23.64 15.55
CA ILE A 25 -15.37 -23.97 14.89
C ILE A 25 -14.35 -24.40 15.94
N LYS A 26 -13.83 -25.61 15.80
CA LYS A 26 -12.83 -26.19 16.69
C LYS A 26 -11.45 -26.12 16.05
N VAL A 27 -10.51 -25.48 16.73
CA VAL A 27 -9.12 -25.29 16.31
C VAL A 27 -8.23 -26.19 17.16
N ASP A 28 -7.70 -27.24 16.55
CA ASP A 28 -6.71 -28.12 17.19
C ASP A 28 -5.34 -27.44 17.14
N ILE A 29 -4.71 -27.18 18.29
CA ILE A 29 -3.36 -26.59 18.36
C ILE A 29 -2.29 -27.63 18.69
N GLY A 30 -2.65 -28.92 18.77
CA GLY A 30 -1.73 -30.02 19.04
C GLY A 30 -1.21 -30.05 20.48
N LYS A 31 0.05 -30.46 20.64
CA LYS A 31 0.71 -30.52 21.95
C LYS A 31 1.16 -29.13 22.38
N ALA A 32 0.62 -28.64 23.48
CA ALA A 32 0.91 -27.29 23.98
C ALA A 32 1.05 -27.30 25.50
N ASP A 33 1.49 -26.18 26.07
CA ASP A 33 1.34 -25.91 27.50
C ASP A 33 0.14 -24.97 27.74
N GLU A 34 -0.24 -24.79 29.01
CA GLU A 34 -1.35 -23.91 29.38
C GLU A 34 -1.13 -22.45 28.94
N ARG A 35 0.12 -21.99 28.84
CA ARG A 35 0.42 -20.61 28.41
C ARG A 35 0.16 -20.41 26.91
N ALA A 36 0.60 -21.35 26.08
CA ALA A 36 0.36 -21.36 24.65
C ALA A 36 -1.15 -21.48 24.37
N ALA A 37 -1.83 -22.37 25.08
CA ALA A 37 -3.27 -22.52 24.94
C ALA A 37 -4.02 -21.23 25.37
N ARG A 38 -3.56 -20.53 26.42
CA ARG A 38 -4.16 -19.25 26.87
C ARG A 38 -3.95 -18.14 25.85
N TRP A 39 -2.78 -18.13 25.22
CA TRP A 39 -2.43 -17.17 24.17
C TRP A 39 -3.32 -17.33 22.94
N TRP A 40 -3.51 -18.57 22.45
CA TRP A 40 -4.47 -18.86 21.39
C TRP A 40 -5.90 -18.44 21.79
N ALA A 41 -6.30 -18.70 23.03
CA ALA A 41 -7.62 -18.32 23.54
C ALA A 41 -7.84 -16.81 23.57
N ALA A 42 -6.77 -16.02 23.77
CA ALA A 42 -6.83 -14.56 23.69
C ALA A 42 -7.00 -14.06 22.24
N ILE A 43 -6.34 -14.71 21.27
CA ILE A 43 -6.37 -14.30 19.86
C ILE A 43 -7.72 -14.62 19.22
N LEU A 44 -8.27 -15.80 19.51
CA LEU A 44 -9.52 -16.30 18.95
C LEU A 44 -10.75 -15.93 19.81
N ALA A 45 -10.57 -15.03 20.78
CA ALA A 45 -11.65 -14.61 21.66
C ALA A 45 -12.81 -13.97 20.84
N PRO A 46 -14.07 -14.16 21.27
CA PRO A 46 -15.23 -13.56 20.58
C PRO A 46 -15.23 -12.03 20.66
N SER A 47 -14.57 -11.46 21.65
CA SER A 47 -14.33 -10.02 21.76
C SER A 47 -12.82 -9.74 21.84
N LYS A 48 -12.41 -8.61 22.43
CA LYS A 48 -10.99 -8.26 22.55
C LYS A 48 -10.34 -9.11 23.64
N GLY A 49 -9.80 -10.28 23.32
CA GLY A 49 -9.10 -11.15 24.29
C GLY A 49 -7.73 -10.64 24.73
N TRP A 50 -7.22 -9.63 24.04
CA TRP A 50 -5.98 -8.93 24.37
C TRP A 50 -6.08 -7.44 24.06
N LYS A 51 -5.22 -6.66 24.70
CA LYS A 51 -5.05 -5.23 24.45
C LYS A 51 -3.57 -4.87 24.41
N ALA A 52 -3.18 -4.06 23.45
CA ALA A 52 -1.90 -3.37 23.47
C ALA A 52 -2.18 -1.88 23.29
N THR A 53 -1.64 -1.07 24.21
CA THR A 53 -1.88 0.37 24.26
C THR A 53 -0.58 1.15 24.28
N VAL A 54 -0.60 2.31 23.64
CA VAL A 54 0.45 3.32 23.73
C VAL A 54 -0.18 4.60 24.27
N THR A 55 0.38 5.13 25.36
CA THR A 55 -0.08 6.39 25.95
C THR A 55 0.87 7.50 25.55
N GLN A 56 0.33 8.53 24.88
CA GLN A 56 1.09 9.73 24.53
C GLN A 56 1.35 10.61 25.76
N ARG A 57 2.29 11.56 25.63
CA ARG A 57 2.64 12.52 26.71
C ARG A 57 1.47 13.38 27.17
N ASN A 58 0.49 13.63 26.30
CA ASN A 58 -0.75 14.35 26.61
C ASN A 58 -1.79 13.49 27.37
N GLY A 59 -1.48 12.22 27.67
CA GLY A 59 -2.37 11.29 28.37
C GLY A 59 -3.32 10.50 27.46
N THR A 60 -3.38 10.80 26.15
CA THR A 60 -4.21 10.06 25.21
C THR A 60 -3.69 8.63 25.04
N SER A 61 -4.57 7.64 25.21
CA SER A 61 -4.25 6.22 25.07
C SER A 61 -4.77 5.67 23.75
N TYR A 62 -3.85 5.20 22.91
CA TYR A 62 -4.13 4.57 21.62
C TYR A 62 -4.07 3.05 21.76
N ILE A 63 -4.86 2.34 20.98
CA ILE A 63 -4.79 0.88 20.87
C ILE A 63 -3.99 0.46 19.63
N SER A 64 -3.52 -0.77 19.63
CA SER A 64 -2.85 -1.38 18.48
C SER A 64 -3.70 -1.26 17.20
N PRO A 65 -3.11 -0.87 16.05
CA PRO A 65 -3.80 -0.85 14.76
C PRO A 65 -4.35 -2.21 14.31
N TRP A 66 -3.83 -3.31 14.85
CA TRP A 66 -4.29 -4.68 14.58
C TRP A 66 -5.27 -5.20 15.64
N SER A 67 -5.80 -4.34 16.51
CA SER A 67 -6.86 -4.74 17.42
C SER A 67 -8.17 -4.95 16.67
N LEU A 68 -8.63 -6.20 16.60
CA LEU A 68 -9.84 -6.61 15.89
C LEU A 68 -10.93 -7.06 16.88
N CYS A 69 -12.18 -6.92 16.46
CA CYS A 69 -13.33 -7.61 17.04
C CYS A 69 -13.99 -8.43 15.92
N LEU A 70 -14.31 -9.69 16.20
CA LEU A 70 -15.04 -10.53 15.27
C LEU A 70 -16.54 -10.24 15.42
N GLU A 71 -17.14 -9.56 14.45
CA GLU A 71 -18.58 -9.31 14.43
C GLU A 71 -19.29 -10.50 13.77
N ASN A 72 -20.29 -11.07 14.46
CA ASN A 72 -21.21 -12.09 13.92
C ASN A 72 -20.58 -13.41 13.42
N GLU A 73 -19.36 -13.76 13.87
CA GLU A 73 -18.69 -15.01 13.48
C GLU A 73 -19.04 -16.19 14.40
N PRO A 74 -18.99 -17.44 13.90
CA PRO A 74 -19.00 -18.65 14.72
C PRO A 74 -18.00 -18.54 15.88
N GLY A 75 -18.46 -18.84 17.12
CA GLY A 75 -17.56 -18.94 18.27
C GLY A 75 -16.47 -19.98 18.01
N PHE A 76 -15.21 -19.57 18.19
CA PHE A 76 -14.05 -20.44 18.13
C PHE A 76 -13.87 -21.17 19.46
N GLY A 77 -13.52 -22.45 19.38
CA GLY A 77 -13.06 -23.27 20.49
C GLY A 77 -11.70 -23.87 20.18
N ILE A 78 -10.84 -23.97 21.19
CA ILE A 78 -9.48 -24.49 21.07
C ILE A 78 -9.43 -25.88 21.69
N ILE A 79 -8.77 -26.79 21.00
CA ILE A 79 -8.50 -28.14 21.49
C ILE A 79 -6.99 -28.36 21.49
N TRP A 80 -6.46 -28.90 22.58
CA TRP A 80 -5.03 -29.15 22.74
C TRP A 80 -4.75 -30.38 23.58
N GLN A 81 -3.53 -30.90 23.49
CA GLN A 81 -3.02 -31.97 24.33
C GLN A 81 -1.92 -31.43 25.24
N ASP A 82 -1.89 -31.84 26.51
CA ASP A 82 -0.83 -31.41 27.41
C ASP A 82 0.52 -31.98 26.94
N ASN A 83 1.51 -31.12 26.80
CA ASN A 83 2.87 -31.53 26.45
C ASN A 83 3.65 -32.10 27.66
N GLY A 84 3.07 -32.06 28.86
CA GLY A 84 3.64 -32.64 30.08
C GLY A 84 4.83 -31.87 30.65
N THR A 85 5.09 -30.66 30.12
CA THR A 85 6.21 -29.80 30.56
C THR A 85 5.79 -28.72 31.56
N GLY A 86 4.47 -28.57 31.79
CA GLY A 86 3.92 -27.65 32.77
C GLY A 86 4.22 -28.09 34.20
N LYS A 87 4.94 -27.27 34.97
CA LYS A 87 4.90 -27.37 36.43
C LYS A 87 3.54 -26.83 36.88
N GLU A 88 2.75 -27.62 37.60
CA GLU A 88 1.60 -27.13 38.38
C GLU A 88 2.10 -25.98 39.27
N GLY A 89 1.74 -24.76 38.91
CA GLY A 89 2.28 -23.57 39.55
C GLY A 89 1.75 -22.30 38.91
N THR A 90 1.20 -21.45 39.77
CA THR A 90 0.63 -20.10 39.62
C THR A 90 1.55 -19.07 38.97
N ALA A 91 2.25 -19.42 37.89
CA ALA A 91 2.96 -18.43 37.10
C ALA A 91 1.93 -17.49 36.46
N PRO A 92 2.13 -16.17 36.54
CA PRO A 92 1.21 -15.23 35.91
C PRO A 92 1.11 -15.56 34.42
N LEU A 93 -0.12 -15.64 33.90
CA LEU A 93 -0.44 -15.80 32.48
C LEU A 93 -0.07 -14.50 31.74
N CYS A 94 1.22 -14.18 31.68
CA CYS A 94 1.72 -13.06 30.92
C CYS A 94 1.66 -13.39 29.43
N PRO A 95 1.46 -12.37 28.56
CA PRO A 95 1.57 -12.57 27.12
C PRO A 95 2.93 -13.12 26.71
N LEU A 96 2.93 -13.96 25.68
CA LEU A 96 4.15 -14.54 25.12
C LEU A 96 5.06 -13.47 24.52
N SER A 97 6.36 -13.77 24.47
CA SER A 97 7.30 -12.99 23.68
C SER A 97 6.96 -13.10 22.19
N SER A 98 7.38 -12.11 21.37
CA SER A 98 7.18 -12.16 19.92
C SER A 98 7.84 -13.38 19.27
N GLN A 99 9.01 -13.79 19.79
CA GLN A 99 9.73 -14.96 19.31
C GLN A 99 8.95 -16.25 19.59
N SER A 100 8.49 -16.43 20.84
CA SER A 100 7.71 -17.61 21.22
C SER A 100 6.35 -17.68 20.49
N ALA A 101 5.70 -16.53 20.30
CA ALA A 101 4.47 -16.45 19.51
C ALA A 101 4.69 -16.87 18.04
N LEU A 102 5.81 -16.46 17.44
CA LEU A 102 6.17 -16.85 16.08
C LEU A 102 6.47 -18.35 15.96
N GLU A 103 7.15 -18.93 16.95
CA GLU A 103 7.42 -20.37 17.04
C GLU A 103 6.10 -21.17 17.12
N LEU A 104 5.16 -20.77 17.97
CA LEU A 104 3.85 -21.41 18.06
C LEU A 104 3.05 -21.30 16.74
N LEU A 105 3.09 -20.17 16.05
CA LEU A 105 2.45 -20.02 14.74
C LEU A 105 3.09 -20.95 13.70
N ALA A 106 4.42 -21.07 13.71
CA ALA A 106 5.15 -21.96 12.82
C ALA A 106 4.81 -23.44 13.07
N GLU A 107 4.74 -23.85 14.33
CA GLU A 107 4.31 -25.20 14.74
C GLU A 107 2.87 -25.48 14.32
N PHE A 108 1.96 -24.53 14.53
CA PHE A 108 0.57 -24.64 14.08
C PHE A 108 0.45 -24.79 12.56
N CYS A 109 1.20 -24.00 11.79
CA CYS A 109 1.24 -24.13 10.34
C CYS A 109 1.80 -25.49 9.88
N SER A 110 2.75 -26.04 10.64
CA SER A 110 3.32 -27.37 10.38
C SER A 110 2.33 -28.49 10.69
N LEU A 111 1.61 -28.37 11.80
CA LEU A 111 0.61 -29.34 12.26
C LEU A 111 -0.52 -29.53 11.23
N HIS A 112 -0.99 -28.42 10.65
CA HIS A 112 -2.10 -28.40 9.70
C HIS A 112 -1.68 -28.36 8.23
N ASP A 113 -0.38 -28.47 7.95
CA ASP A 113 0.16 -28.44 6.58
C ASP A 113 -0.32 -27.22 5.77
N LEU A 114 -0.34 -26.05 6.42
CA LEU A 114 -0.89 -24.81 5.86
C LEU A 114 -0.04 -24.24 4.72
N GLY A 115 1.21 -24.69 4.59
CA GLY A 115 2.11 -24.31 3.50
C GLY A 115 2.20 -22.79 3.32
N GLY A 116 1.89 -22.31 2.11
CA GLY A 116 1.92 -20.87 1.78
C GLY A 116 0.81 -20.04 2.43
N GLN A 117 -0.21 -20.64 3.04
CA GLN A 117 -1.29 -19.90 3.70
C GLN A 117 -0.80 -19.08 4.89
N CYS A 118 0.30 -19.48 5.55
CA CYS A 118 0.89 -18.70 6.64
C CYS A 118 1.35 -17.32 6.17
N TRP A 119 1.96 -17.27 4.98
CA TRP A 119 2.41 -16.03 4.35
C TRP A 119 1.27 -15.18 3.84
N ALA A 120 0.26 -15.83 3.27
CA ALA A 120 -0.95 -15.17 2.83
C ALA A 120 -1.67 -14.51 4.03
N ALA A 121 -1.84 -15.24 5.13
CA ALA A 121 -2.43 -14.72 6.37
C ALA A 121 -1.59 -13.59 6.98
N PHE A 122 -0.26 -13.72 6.99
CA PHE A 122 0.62 -12.65 7.44
C PHE A 122 0.44 -11.39 6.59
N ALA A 123 0.49 -11.51 5.27
CA ALA A 123 0.31 -10.40 4.36
C ALA A 123 -1.09 -9.76 4.47
N THR A 124 -2.13 -10.57 4.69
CA THR A 124 -3.49 -10.10 5.00
C THR A 124 -3.51 -9.28 6.29
N ALA A 125 -2.86 -9.73 7.36
CA ALA A 125 -2.78 -8.97 8.61
C ALA A 125 -2.08 -7.61 8.43
N LEU A 126 -1.11 -7.52 7.51
CA LEU A 126 -0.45 -6.25 7.19
C LEU A 126 -1.40 -5.21 6.54
N THR A 127 -2.53 -5.61 5.98
CA THR A 127 -3.49 -4.66 5.36
C THR A 127 -4.51 -4.10 6.36
N PHE A 128 -4.66 -4.70 7.54
CA PHE A 128 -5.72 -4.34 8.50
C PHE A 128 -5.69 -2.87 8.95
N PRO A 129 -4.54 -2.24 9.23
CA PRO A 129 -4.53 -0.81 9.57
C PRO A 129 -5.08 0.06 8.44
N THR A 130 -4.85 -0.32 7.18
CA THR A 130 -5.37 0.40 6.00
C THR A 130 -6.89 0.27 5.88
N HIS A 131 -7.45 -0.90 6.22
CA HIS A 131 -8.90 -1.09 6.29
C HIS A 131 -9.57 -0.11 7.25
N LYS A 132 -8.99 0.09 8.44
CA LYS A 132 -9.53 1.04 9.41
C LYS A 132 -9.51 2.47 8.89
N GLN A 133 -8.42 2.88 8.26
CA GLN A 133 -8.28 4.23 7.72
C GLN A 133 -9.29 4.54 6.62
N TYR A 134 -9.56 3.58 5.74
CA TYR A 134 -10.51 3.74 4.64
C TYR A 134 -11.94 3.32 5.00
N GLU A 135 -12.19 2.96 6.26
CA GLU A 135 -13.49 2.50 6.77
C GLU A 135 -14.06 1.30 5.99
N ILE A 136 -13.18 0.38 5.60
CA ILE A 136 -13.54 -0.82 4.85
C ILE A 136 -13.59 -2.01 5.80
N THR A 137 -14.73 -2.68 5.87
CA THR A 137 -14.86 -3.94 6.60
C THR A 137 -13.89 -4.98 6.03
N ILE A 138 -13.09 -5.58 6.91
CA ILE A 138 -12.21 -6.70 6.55
C ILE A 138 -13.11 -7.90 6.22
N GLN A 139 -12.93 -8.45 5.03
CA GLN A 139 -13.54 -9.72 4.62
C GLN A 139 -12.46 -10.78 4.74
N LEU A 140 -12.74 -11.89 5.44
CA LEU A 140 -11.81 -13.02 5.52
C LEU A 140 -12.46 -14.30 4.99
N PRO A 141 -11.69 -15.21 4.38
CA PRO A 141 -12.20 -16.53 4.02
C PRO A 141 -12.74 -17.26 5.25
N ARG A 142 -13.89 -17.92 5.10
CA ARG A 142 -14.43 -18.75 6.17
C ARG A 142 -13.53 -19.96 6.43
N PRO A 143 -13.19 -20.27 7.69
CA PRO A 143 -12.44 -21.47 8.01
C PRO A 143 -13.21 -22.70 7.54
N THR A 144 -12.54 -23.59 6.83
CA THR A 144 -13.12 -24.87 6.43
C THR A 144 -12.40 -25.99 7.18
N THR A 145 -13.14 -26.73 8.00
CA THR A 145 -12.67 -27.97 8.64
C THR A 145 -12.70 -29.10 7.61
N ALA A 146 -11.82 -29.04 6.61
CA ALA A 146 -11.73 -30.09 5.60
C ALA A 146 -11.13 -31.37 6.24
N GLN A 147 -11.99 -32.27 6.70
CA GLN A 147 -11.67 -33.70 6.85
C GLN A 147 -11.41 -34.29 5.46
N GLY A 148 -10.26 -33.97 4.84
CA GLY A 148 -10.02 -34.36 3.45
C GLY A 148 -8.91 -33.57 2.78
N GLN A 149 -7.69 -33.86 3.21
CA GLN A 149 -6.39 -33.47 2.64
C GLN A 149 -6.41 -33.06 1.15
N ALA A 150 -6.14 -31.78 0.88
CA ALA A 150 -5.09 -31.48 -0.07
C ALA A 150 -3.79 -31.55 0.74
N LYS A 151 -3.03 -32.64 0.63
CA LYS A 151 -1.66 -32.67 1.16
C LYS A 151 -0.89 -31.60 0.39
N HIS A 152 -0.66 -30.45 0.99
CA HIS A 152 0.43 -29.64 0.52
C HIS A 152 1.70 -30.44 0.86
N SER A 153 2.72 -30.38 0.01
CA SER A 153 3.98 -30.97 0.41
C SER A 153 4.44 -30.18 1.63
N SER A 154 4.51 -30.82 2.79
CA SER A 154 5.02 -30.25 4.05
C SER A 154 6.44 -29.76 3.81
N ASN A 155 6.53 -28.50 3.41
CA ASN A 155 7.77 -27.93 2.93
C ASN A 155 8.43 -27.30 4.15
N ILE A 156 9.19 -28.11 4.91
CA ILE A 156 9.98 -27.68 6.06
C ILE A 156 10.79 -26.40 5.74
N HIS A 157 11.18 -26.21 4.48
CA HIS A 157 11.80 -24.99 3.98
C HIS A 157 10.94 -23.73 4.13
N LEU A 158 9.63 -23.78 3.88
CA LEU A 158 8.72 -22.63 4.02
C LEU A 158 8.56 -22.19 5.48
N ILE A 159 8.55 -23.14 6.41
CA ILE A 159 8.49 -22.87 7.85
C ILE A 159 9.81 -22.24 8.33
N SER A 160 10.95 -22.79 7.89
CA SER A 160 12.26 -22.19 8.16
C SER A 160 12.37 -20.77 7.59
N GLU A 161 11.81 -20.53 6.40
CA GLU A 161 11.77 -19.20 5.77
C GLU A 161 10.88 -18.24 6.58
N TYR A 162 9.71 -18.69 7.02
CA TYR A 162 8.79 -17.94 7.88
C TYR A 162 9.43 -17.52 9.21
N LEU A 163 10.07 -18.46 9.90
CA LEU A 163 10.84 -18.16 11.12
C LEU A 163 12.00 -17.19 10.85
N SER A 164 12.69 -17.37 9.72
CA SER A 164 13.81 -16.50 9.34
C SER A 164 13.39 -15.05 9.07
N ALA A 165 12.18 -14.86 8.54
CA ALA A 165 11.57 -13.56 8.28
C ALA A 165 11.04 -12.86 9.53
N GLY A 166 10.94 -13.58 10.66
CA GLY A 166 10.76 -12.95 11.97
C GLY A 166 11.80 -11.86 12.25
N ARG A 167 13.00 -11.95 11.63
CA ARG A 167 14.05 -10.92 11.69
C ARG A 167 13.65 -9.61 11.00
N ASP A 168 12.78 -9.67 10.00
CA ASP A 168 12.28 -8.52 9.24
C ASP A 168 10.87 -8.10 9.67
N LEU A 169 10.31 -8.73 10.71
CA LEU A 169 8.98 -8.46 11.21
C LEU A 169 8.78 -6.98 11.57
N ALA A 170 9.79 -6.35 12.19
CA ALA A 170 9.75 -4.93 12.53
C ALA A 170 9.60 -4.04 11.28
N TYR A 171 10.23 -4.41 10.16
CA TYR A 171 10.08 -3.70 8.89
C TYR A 171 8.64 -3.82 8.35
N TYR A 172 8.09 -5.04 8.29
CA TYR A 172 6.73 -5.25 7.78
C TYR A 172 5.63 -4.61 8.65
N ILE A 173 5.77 -4.70 9.97
CA ILE A 173 4.88 -4.04 10.93
C ILE A 173 4.94 -2.52 10.75
N SER A 174 6.13 -1.95 10.58
CA SER A 174 6.29 -0.50 10.34
C SER A 174 5.65 -0.08 9.01
N LEU A 175 5.83 -0.88 7.96
CA LEU A 175 5.19 -0.68 6.65
C LEU A 175 3.66 -0.71 6.77
N SER A 176 3.12 -1.66 7.53
CA SER A 176 1.68 -1.83 7.73
C SER A 176 1.06 -0.70 8.57
N CYS A 177 1.78 -0.14 9.53
CA CYS A 177 1.36 1.06 10.28
C CYS A 177 1.25 2.30 9.40
N ASN A 178 2.01 2.38 8.31
CA ASN A 178 1.91 3.49 7.37
C ASN A 178 0.96 3.14 6.22
N TYR A 179 -0.34 3.36 6.45
CA TYR A 179 -1.38 3.07 5.47
C TYR A 179 -1.17 3.82 4.14
N SER A 180 -0.61 5.05 4.18
CA SER A 180 -0.35 5.87 3.00
C SER A 180 0.69 5.21 2.10
N VAL A 181 1.78 4.69 2.69
CA VAL A 181 2.79 3.91 1.95
C VAL A 181 2.19 2.64 1.36
N LEU A 182 1.36 1.91 2.13
CA LEU A 182 0.75 0.67 1.66
C LEU A 182 -0.19 0.93 0.47
N ILE A 183 -1.11 1.88 0.60
CA ILE A 183 -2.08 2.18 -0.45
C ILE A 183 -1.42 2.79 -1.68
N SER A 184 -0.46 3.69 -1.50
CA SER A 184 0.36 4.28 -2.58
C SER A 184 1.08 3.18 -3.35
N SER A 185 1.66 2.20 -2.64
CA SER A 185 2.39 1.08 -3.26
C SER A 185 1.48 0.17 -4.08
N LEU A 186 0.29 -0.16 -3.56
CA LEU A 186 -0.71 -0.91 -4.32
C LEU A 186 -1.15 -0.12 -5.56
N CYS A 187 -1.51 1.15 -5.42
CA CYS A 187 -1.91 2.00 -6.55
C CYS A 187 -0.78 2.17 -7.59
N GLY A 188 0.47 2.32 -7.16
CA GLY A 188 1.65 2.41 -8.02
C GLY A 188 1.89 1.16 -8.89
N SER A 189 1.24 0.04 -8.56
CA SER A 189 1.21 -1.13 -9.44
C SER A 189 0.48 -0.86 -10.75
N PHE A 190 -0.34 0.18 -10.88
CA PHE A 190 -0.97 0.58 -12.15
C PHE A 190 -0.16 1.62 -12.92
N TRP A 191 0.83 2.26 -12.30
CA TRP A 191 1.63 3.32 -12.92
C TRP A 191 2.71 2.80 -13.88
N GLU A 192 2.80 3.33 -15.10
CA GLU A 192 3.79 2.92 -16.09
C GLU A 192 4.72 4.07 -16.49
N PRO A 193 6.06 3.92 -16.35
CA PRO A 193 7.03 4.97 -16.66
C PRO A 193 6.93 5.58 -18.06
N SER A 194 6.45 4.83 -19.07
CA SER A 194 6.34 5.31 -20.45
C SER A 194 5.03 6.03 -20.77
N ILE A 195 4.07 6.06 -19.85
CA ILE A 195 2.76 6.70 -20.06
C ILE A 195 2.77 8.13 -19.50
N ALA A 196 2.51 9.09 -20.38
CA ALA A 196 2.38 10.50 -20.00
C ALA A 196 1.01 10.79 -19.37
N CYS A 197 0.91 11.89 -18.63
CA CYS A 197 -0.32 12.28 -17.93
C CYS A 197 -1.56 12.41 -18.81
N ASN A 198 -1.43 12.77 -20.09
CA ASN A 198 -2.56 12.84 -21.03
C ASN A 198 -3.00 11.49 -21.62
N LEU A 199 -2.29 10.39 -21.33
CA LEU A 199 -2.56 9.05 -21.87
C LEU A 199 -2.99 8.04 -20.79
N VAL A 200 -3.42 8.52 -19.63
CA VAL A 200 -3.77 7.69 -18.48
C VAL A 200 -5.07 6.93 -18.70
N SER A 201 -6.13 7.60 -19.19
CA SER A 201 -7.41 6.94 -19.50
C SER A 201 -7.26 5.74 -20.44
N PRO A 202 -6.59 5.86 -21.61
CA PRO A 202 -6.41 4.71 -22.49
C PRO A 202 -5.48 3.63 -21.90
N TRP A 203 -4.54 3.99 -21.02
CA TRP A 203 -3.70 3.02 -20.33
C TRP A 203 -4.48 2.18 -19.30
N LEU A 204 -5.35 2.81 -18.52
CA LEU A 204 -6.16 2.14 -17.50
C LEU A 204 -7.39 1.42 -18.07
N HIS A 205 -7.85 1.81 -19.26
CA HIS A 205 -9.05 1.27 -19.89
C HIS A 205 -9.11 -0.27 -19.96
N PRO A 206 -8.06 -1.01 -20.39
CA PRO A 206 -8.13 -2.46 -20.48
C PRO A 206 -8.46 -3.11 -19.14
N ILE A 207 -7.81 -2.67 -18.06
CA ILE A 207 -7.98 -3.30 -16.74
C ILE A 207 -9.28 -2.83 -16.07
N LEU A 208 -9.71 -1.58 -16.26
CA LEU A 208 -10.88 -1.02 -15.58
C LEU A 208 -12.20 -1.32 -16.29
N GLU A 209 -12.20 -1.44 -17.63
CA GLU A 209 -13.44 -1.51 -18.43
C GLU A 209 -13.60 -2.81 -19.22
N LYS A 210 -12.49 -3.45 -19.63
CA LYS A 210 -12.54 -4.67 -20.47
C LYS A 210 -12.44 -5.94 -19.65
N VAL A 211 -11.44 -6.04 -18.75
CA VAL A 211 -11.24 -7.22 -17.90
C VAL A 211 -12.47 -7.55 -17.04
N PRO A 212 -13.12 -6.62 -16.33
CA PRO A 212 -14.28 -6.96 -15.50
C PRO A 212 -15.48 -7.45 -16.31
N ARG A 213 -15.58 -7.04 -17.58
CA ARG A 213 -16.67 -7.42 -18.51
C ARG A 213 -16.36 -8.68 -19.33
N ALA A 214 -15.18 -9.26 -19.20
CA ALA A 214 -14.81 -10.45 -19.95
C ALA A 214 -15.65 -11.66 -19.50
N THR A 215 -16.03 -12.50 -20.46
CA THR A 215 -16.76 -13.75 -20.21
C THR A 215 -15.99 -14.64 -19.24
N GLY A 216 -16.71 -15.27 -18.30
CA GLY A 216 -16.11 -16.04 -17.20
C GLY A 216 -15.49 -15.22 -16.05
N ILE A 217 -15.23 -13.91 -16.22
CA ILE A 217 -14.88 -12.99 -15.12
C ILE A 217 -16.15 -12.34 -14.55
N ALA A 218 -16.98 -11.77 -15.44
CA ALA A 218 -18.21 -11.08 -15.05
C ALA A 218 -19.23 -11.99 -14.32
N GLU A 219 -19.14 -13.30 -14.55
CA GLU A 219 -20.04 -14.31 -14.00
C GLU A 219 -19.73 -14.70 -12.55
N ASN A 220 -18.53 -14.36 -12.04
CA ASN A 220 -18.09 -14.77 -10.71
C ASN A 220 -17.66 -13.54 -9.88
N ALA A 221 -18.48 -13.21 -8.87
CA ALA A 221 -18.20 -12.14 -7.94
C ALA A 221 -16.87 -12.38 -7.21
N GLY A 222 -15.94 -11.42 -7.31
CA GLY A 222 -14.61 -11.51 -6.68
C GLY A 222 -13.50 -12.00 -7.62
N ARG A 223 -13.82 -12.75 -8.67
CA ARG A 223 -12.81 -13.26 -9.62
C ARG A 223 -12.03 -12.15 -10.32
N TYR A 224 -12.69 -11.02 -10.58
CA TYR A 224 -12.03 -9.81 -11.09
C TYR A 224 -10.91 -9.33 -10.14
N HIS A 225 -11.18 -9.29 -8.84
CA HIS A 225 -10.23 -8.81 -7.83
C HIS A 225 -9.04 -9.78 -7.67
N GLU A 226 -9.30 -11.09 -7.72
CA GLU A 226 -8.23 -12.10 -7.73
C GLU A 226 -7.31 -11.94 -8.94
N ILE A 227 -7.88 -11.72 -10.13
CA ILE A 227 -7.12 -11.50 -11.37
C ILE A 227 -6.29 -10.22 -11.27
N ILE A 228 -6.86 -9.13 -10.73
CA ILE A 228 -6.13 -7.88 -10.52
C ILE A 228 -4.95 -8.10 -9.57
N ALA A 229 -5.14 -8.78 -8.44
CA ALA A 229 -4.07 -9.06 -7.50
C ALA A 229 -2.94 -9.89 -8.12
N LEU A 230 -3.28 -10.91 -8.92
CA LEU A 230 -2.30 -11.72 -9.66
C LEU A 230 -1.54 -10.88 -10.69
N LEU A 231 -2.25 -10.11 -11.52
CA LEU A 231 -1.63 -9.27 -12.55
C LEU A 231 -0.70 -8.22 -11.95
N CYS A 232 -1.16 -7.51 -10.91
CA CYS A 232 -0.35 -6.50 -10.23
C CYS A 232 0.83 -7.13 -9.48
N GLY A 233 0.65 -8.29 -8.85
CA GLY A 233 1.75 -9.06 -8.26
C GLY A 233 2.77 -9.54 -9.30
N MET A 234 2.34 -9.91 -10.50
CA MET A 234 3.24 -10.22 -11.62
C MET A 234 3.96 -8.98 -12.14
N ARG A 235 3.28 -7.83 -12.20
CA ARG A 235 3.89 -6.56 -12.68
C ARG A 235 4.87 -5.99 -11.66
N ARG A 236 4.61 -6.19 -10.37
CA ARG A 236 5.43 -5.74 -9.23
C ARG A 236 5.66 -6.89 -8.26
N PRO A 237 6.61 -7.80 -8.54
CA PRO A 237 6.85 -8.99 -7.70
C PRO A 237 7.14 -8.69 -6.22
N ARG A 238 7.76 -7.54 -5.92
CA ARG A 238 8.02 -7.09 -4.53
C ARG A 238 6.75 -6.80 -3.74
N LEU A 239 5.66 -6.48 -4.43
CA LEU A 239 4.35 -6.20 -3.85
C LEU A 239 3.41 -7.41 -3.92
N LYS A 240 3.86 -8.56 -4.45
CA LYS A 240 3.01 -9.74 -4.67
C LYS A 240 2.33 -10.18 -3.36
N GLY A 241 3.09 -10.31 -2.27
CA GLY A 241 2.52 -10.69 -0.97
C GLY A 241 1.47 -9.68 -0.50
N LEU A 242 1.71 -8.38 -0.62
CA LEU A 242 0.73 -7.35 -0.27
C LEU A 242 -0.53 -7.42 -1.13
N TRP A 243 -0.40 -7.74 -2.43
CA TRP A 243 -1.55 -7.96 -3.31
C TRP A 243 -2.36 -9.20 -2.95
N GLU A 244 -1.69 -10.31 -2.59
CA GLU A 244 -2.34 -11.50 -2.05
C GLU A 244 -3.09 -11.17 -0.75
N GLY A 245 -2.44 -10.44 0.16
CA GLY A 245 -3.03 -9.97 1.41
C GLY A 245 -4.26 -9.08 1.20
N ALA A 246 -4.17 -8.11 0.29
CA ALA A 246 -5.25 -7.19 -0.07
C ALA A 246 -6.44 -7.90 -0.74
N ALA A 247 -6.19 -8.92 -1.56
CA ALA A 247 -7.25 -9.72 -2.16
C ALA A 247 -8.02 -10.51 -1.10
N LEU A 248 -7.27 -11.16 -0.20
CA LEU A 248 -7.84 -11.95 0.88
C LEU A 248 -8.56 -11.13 1.94
N SER A 249 -8.14 -9.88 2.18
CA SER A 249 -8.77 -8.97 3.16
C SER A 249 -9.96 -8.20 2.59
N GLY A 250 -10.16 -8.21 1.27
CA GLY A 250 -11.19 -7.41 0.59
C GLY A 250 -10.80 -5.95 0.32
N LEU A 251 -9.51 -5.61 0.32
CA LEU A 251 -9.03 -4.23 0.08
C LEU A 251 -8.96 -3.85 -1.41
N VAL A 252 -8.81 -4.83 -2.31
CA VAL A 252 -8.62 -4.62 -3.76
C VAL A 252 -9.65 -3.67 -4.41
N PRO A 253 -10.97 -3.76 -4.12
CA PRO A 253 -11.95 -2.83 -4.71
C PRO A 253 -11.61 -1.36 -4.45
N LYS A 254 -11.17 -1.03 -3.23
CA LYS A 254 -10.79 0.34 -2.89
C LYS A 254 -9.58 0.82 -3.68
N VAL A 255 -8.57 -0.03 -3.85
CA VAL A 255 -7.39 0.30 -4.65
C VAL A 255 -7.81 0.60 -6.09
N ILE A 256 -8.70 -0.22 -6.66
CA ILE A 256 -9.23 -0.01 -8.01
C ILE A 256 -10.00 1.32 -8.09
N ASP A 257 -10.83 1.64 -7.10
CA ASP A 257 -11.58 2.89 -7.06
C ASP A 257 -10.68 4.12 -6.99
N LEU A 258 -9.59 4.06 -6.20
CA LEU A 258 -8.61 5.14 -6.12
C LEU A 258 -7.85 5.33 -7.44
N VAL A 259 -7.56 4.24 -8.15
CA VAL A 259 -6.82 4.29 -9.43
C VAL A 259 -7.66 4.85 -10.57
N LYS A 260 -9.01 4.71 -10.51
CA LYS A 260 -9.92 5.24 -11.54
C LYS A 260 -9.77 6.74 -11.78
N SER A 261 -9.37 7.52 -10.77
CA SER A 261 -9.20 8.97 -10.91
C SER A 261 -8.03 9.37 -11.81
N GLY A 262 -7.08 8.46 -12.06
CA GLY A 262 -5.79 8.79 -12.69
C GLY A 262 -4.80 9.50 -11.77
N THR A 263 -5.22 9.94 -10.59
CA THR A 263 -4.40 10.61 -9.56
C THR A 263 -4.55 9.88 -8.22
N PRO A 264 -4.16 8.60 -8.15
CA PRO A 264 -4.26 7.85 -6.90
C PRO A 264 -3.35 8.45 -5.82
N PRO A 265 -3.63 8.20 -4.52
CA PRO A 265 -2.78 8.67 -3.43
C PRO A 265 -1.31 8.29 -3.62
N LEU A 266 -0.42 9.23 -3.35
CA LEU A 266 1.03 9.06 -3.45
C LEU A 266 1.72 9.33 -2.11
N ASP A 267 2.68 8.48 -1.77
CA ASP A 267 3.56 8.66 -0.62
C ASP A 267 5.04 8.59 -1.07
N PRO A 268 5.87 9.60 -0.77
CA PRO A 268 7.29 9.61 -1.14
C PRO A 268 8.10 8.45 -0.55
N ASN A 269 7.63 7.84 0.54
CA ASN A 269 8.27 6.69 1.17
C ASN A 269 7.85 5.36 0.52
N GLY A 270 6.88 5.37 -0.40
CA GLY A 270 6.43 4.22 -1.17
C GLY A 270 7.57 3.47 -1.85
N PHE A 271 8.28 4.15 -2.75
CA PHE A 271 9.36 3.54 -3.50
C PHE A 271 10.53 3.11 -2.61
N PRO A 272 11.06 3.93 -1.70
CA PRO A 272 12.19 3.50 -0.88
C PRO A 272 11.93 2.29 0.03
N TRP A 273 10.71 2.16 0.56
CA TRP A 273 10.37 1.01 1.40
C TRP A 273 10.17 -0.24 0.54
N THR A 274 9.36 -0.15 -0.51
CA THR A 274 8.96 -1.33 -1.30
C THR A 274 9.90 -1.66 -2.46
N ALA A 275 10.87 -0.78 -2.71
CA ALA A 275 11.71 -0.74 -3.90
C ALA A 275 10.91 -0.89 -5.21
N SER A 276 9.66 -0.42 -5.22
CA SER A 276 8.74 -0.43 -6.37
C SER A 276 8.36 1.01 -6.72
N PRO A 277 8.90 1.56 -7.83
CA PRO A 277 8.58 2.91 -8.28
C PRO A 277 7.09 3.10 -8.59
N GLN A 278 6.55 4.25 -8.20
CA GLN A 278 5.12 4.59 -8.16
C GLN A 278 4.81 5.87 -8.94
N THR A 279 5.81 6.73 -9.14
CA THR A 279 5.69 7.99 -9.87
C THR A 279 6.92 8.24 -10.75
N PHE A 280 6.79 9.13 -11.73
CA PHE A 280 7.93 9.58 -12.53
C PHE A 280 9.05 10.20 -11.68
N MET A 281 8.73 10.72 -10.50
CA MET A 281 9.68 11.30 -9.55
C MET A 281 10.63 10.25 -8.94
N ASP A 282 10.23 8.97 -8.92
CA ASP A 282 11.08 7.87 -8.43
C ASP A 282 12.19 7.48 -9.40
N SER A 283 12.08 7.90 -10.66
CA SER A 283 13.07 7.63 -11.71
C SER A 283 14.01 8.81 -11.90
N CYS A 284 15.33 8.57 -12.04
CA CYS A 284 16.29 9.65 -12.30
C CYS A 284 16.35 10.09 -13.78
N GLY A 285 15.57 9.45 -14.66
CA GLY A 285 15.66 9.62 -16.12
C GLY A 285 16.90 8.95 -16.71
N ALA A 286 17.19 9.23 -17.99
CA ALA A 286 18.30 8.62 -18.72
C ALA A 286 18.97 9.62 -19.66
N GLY A 287 20.29 9.48 -19.86
CA GLY A 287 21.09 10.38 -20.70
C GLY A 287 21.33 11.75 -20.03
N PRO A 288 21.90 12.73 -20.74
CA PRO A 288 22.07 14.09 -20.21
C PRO A 288 20.71 14.77 -19.97
N TYR A 289 20.67 15.76 -19.06
CA TYR A 289 19.48 16.58 -18.85
C TYR A 289 19.11 17.41 -20.09
N PHE A 290 20.11 18.06 -20.69
CA PHE A 290 19.91 18.90 -21.86
C PHE A 290 20.38 18.21 -23.14
N TYR A 291 19.64 18.43 -24.22
CA TYR A 291 19.98 18.00 -25.58
C TYR A 291 19.70 19.12 -26.58
N ARG A 292 20.35 19.06 -27.74
CA ARG A 292 20.16 20.04 -28.81
C ARG A 292 19.01 19.60 -29.72
N ARG A 293 18.02 20.47 -29.91
CA ARG A 293 16.91 20.29 -30.87
C ARG A 293 17.42 20.49 -32.30
N ALA A 294 16.62 20.04 -33.27
CA ALA A 294 16.85 20.34 -34.68
C ALA A 294 16.84 21.86 -34.97
N SER A 295 16.11 22.66 -34.19
CA SER A 295 16.11 24.13 -34.29
C SER A 295 17.43 24.79 -33.84
N GLY A 296 18.34 24.04 -33.21
CA GLY A 296 19.59 24.55 -32.64
C GLY A 296 19.51 24.92 -31.16
N ASP A 297 18.31 25.08 -30.61
CA ASP A 297 18.12 25.38 -29.19
C ASP A 297 18.43 24.17 -28.30
N ASN A 298 18.93 24.43 -27.09
CA ASN A 298 18.99 23.38 -26.07
C ASN A 298 17.62 23.22 -25.42
N ALA A 299 17.22 21.97 -25.18
CA ALA A 299 15.97 21.62 -24.53
C ALA A 299 16.20 20.54 -23.47
N ILE A 300 15.21 20.42 -22.59
CA ILE A 300 15.12 19.43 -21.52
C ILE A 300 13.69 18.88 -21.50
N ARG A 301 13.53 17.59 -21.19
CA ARG A 301 12.20 17.01 -20.99
C ARG A 301 11.52 17.66 -19.80
N ARG A 302 10.21 17.97 -19.86
CA ARG A 302 9.52 18.58 -18.70
C ARG A 302 9.68 17.73 -17.45
N SER A 303 9.56 16.41 -17.58
CA SER A 303 9.76 15.49 -16.46
C SER A 303 11.14 15.59 -15.83
N ASP A 304 12.18 15.84 -16.61
CA ASP A 304 13.54 16.05 -16.13
C ASP A 304 13.70 17.41 -15.44
N ALA A 305 13.15 18.48 -16.02
CA ALA A 305 13.13 19.80 -15.41
C ALA A 305 12.39 19.80 -14.06
N TRP A 306 11.21 19.19 -14.01
CA TRP A 306 10.35 19.14 -12.83
C TRP A 306 10.94 18.31 -11.69
N ARG A 307 11.68 17.24 -12.01
CA ARG A 307 12.48 16.54 -11.00
C ARG A 307 13.54 17.44 -10.38
N LEU A 308 14.21 18.27 -11.18
CA LEU A 308 15.22 19.21 -10.66
C LEU A 308 14.60 20.32 -9.79
N LEU A 309 13.35 20.71 -10.05
CA LEU A 309 12.60 21.67 -9.21
C LEU A 309 12.28 21.11 -7.81
N TYR A 310 12.01 19.80 -7.73
CA TYR A 310 11.72 19.12 -6.46
C TYR A 310 12.96 18.82 -5.63
N LEU A 311 14.14 18.66 -6.25
CA LEU A 311 15.34 18.27 -5.51
C LEU A 311 15.79 19.39 -4.56
N PRO A 312 16.22 19.03 -3.33
CA PRO A 312 16.70 20.00 -2.36
C PRO A 312 17.99 20.66 -2.86
N THR A 313 18.13 21.95 -2.57
CA THR A 313 19.31 22.75 -2.87
C THR A 313 20.35 22.63 -1.75
N SER A 314 21.63 22.90 -2.07
CA SER A 314 22.71 22.88 -1.06
C SER A 314 22.68 24.09 -0.14
N ALA A 315 22.04 25.19 -0.57
CA ALA A 315 21.77 26.37 0.23
C ALA A 315 20.28 26.67 0.08
N ASP A 316 19.60 26.85 1.20
CA ASP A 316 18.20 27.20 1.21
C ASP A 316 18.01 28.56 0.53
N ASP A 317 17.22 28.55 -0.54
CA ASP A 317 16.86 29.72 -1.32
C ASP A 317 15.37 30.07 -1.16
N GLY A 318 14.61 29.29 -0.37
CA GLY A 318 13.16 29.43 -0.21
C GLY A 318 12.36 29.14 -1.48
N LEU A 319 12.99 28.58 -2.53
CA LEU A 319 12.36 28.36 -3.83
C LEU A 319 12.12 26.88 -4.14
N TYR A 320 12.55 25.95 -3.28
CA TYR A 320 12.31 24.52 -3.46
C TYR A 320 10.85 24.14 -3.22
N TYR A 321 10.40 23.13 -3.98
CA TYR A 321 9.02 22.68 -3.90
C TYR A 321 8.84 21.81 -2.67
N ASN A 322 7.90 22.19 -1.80
CA ASN A 322 7.65 21.49 -0.52
C ASN A 322 6.86 20.19 -0.68
N SER A 323 6.28 19.93 -1.84
CA SER A 323 5.45 18.75 -2.10
C SER A 323 5.80 18.07 -3.42
N LEU A 324 5.52 16.77 -3.51
CA LEU A 324 5.52 16.04 -4.78
C LEU A 324 4.30 16.44 -5.63
N PRO A 325 4.37 16.27 -6.96
CA PRO A 325 3.18 16.36 -7.80
C PRO A 325 2.14 15.33 -7.35
N PHE A 326 0.87 15.74 -7.26
CA PHE A 326 -0.25 14.83 -6.97
C PHE A 326 -0.45 13.78 -8.07
N SER A 327 -0.02 14.07 -9.30
CA SER A 327 -0.06 13.14 -10.41
C SER A 327 1.19 12.25 -10.45
N PRO A 328 1.07 10.91 -10.50
CA PRO A 328 2.22 10.03 -10.66
C PRO A 328 2.80 10.02 -12.07
N TRP A 329 2.05 10.53 -13.03
CA TRP A 329 2.37 10.44 -14.45
C TRP A 329 3.25 11.61 -14.87
N TYR A 330 4.17 11.37 -15.78
CA TYR A 330 5.09 12.42 -16.19
C TYR A 330 4.41 13.43 -17.11
N PRO A 331 4.79 14.72 -17.03
CA PRO A 331 4.28 15.76 -17.91
C PRO A 331 4.73 15.55 -19.35
N THR A 332 3.85 15.88 -20.30
CA THR A 332 4.15 15.76 -21.73
C THR A 332 5.18 16.80 -22.19
N GLY A 333 5.98 16.40 -23.19
CA GLY A 333 6.82 17.31 -23.94
C GLY A 333 8.11 17.76 -23.26
N GLU A 334 8.63 18.86 -23.78
CA GLU A 334 9.94 19.43 -23.46
C GLU A 334 9.82 20.95 -23.33
N THR A 335 10.77 21.54 -22.60
CA THR A 335 10.93 22.98 -22.45
C THR A 335 12.30 23.39 -22.96
N VAL A 336 12.40 24.59 -23.52
CA VAL A 336 13.67 25.15 -24.00
C VAL A 336 14.47 25.75 -22.85
N GLU A 337 15.80 25.72 -22.93
CA GLU A 337 16.70 26.18 -21.87
C GLU A 337 16.38 27.61 -21.38
N LYS A 338 15.96 28.50 -22.30
CA LYS A 338 15.60 29.89 -21.98
C LYS A 338 14.35 30.04 -21.11
N ASN A 339 13.46 29.06 -21.10
CA ASN A 339 12.22 29.06 -20.32
C ASN A 339 12.40 28.36 -18.96
N CYS A 340 13.53 27.69 -18.74
CA CYS A 340 13.79 26.98 -17.49
C CYS A 340 14.25 27.95 -16.39
N ALA A 341 13.79 27.72 -15.16
CA ALA A 341 14.34 28.37 -13.96
C ALA A 341 15.86 28.17 -13.87
N PHE A 342 16.56 29.15 -13.28
CA PHE A 342 18.03 29.09 -13.13
C PHE A 342 18.50 27.82 -12.43
N ARG A 343 17.76 27.37 -11.41
CA ARG A 343 18.03 26.12 -10.69
C ARG A 343 17.97 24.86 -11.56
N VAL A 344 17.23 24.86 -12.66
CA VAL A 344 17.24 23.75 -13.62
C VAL A 344 18.48 23.88 -14.52
N ARG A 345 18.77 25.11 -14.97
CA ARG A 345 19.86 25.41 -15.91
C ARG A 345 21.26 25.13 -15.35
N VAL A 346 21.47 25.26 -14.04
CA VAL A 346 22.76 24.95 -13.40
C VAL A 346 23.16 23.47 -13.52
N HIS A 347 22.20 22.56 -13.78
CA HIS A 347 22.46 21.12 -13.92
C HIS A 347 22.86 20.69 -15.33
N LYS A 348 23.19 21.63 -16.23
CA LYS A 348 23.57 21.33 -17.63
C LYS A 348 24.71 20.32 -17.77
N SER A 349 25.66 20.36 -16.84
CA SER A 349 26.84 19.48 -16.82
C SER A 349 26.71 18.31 -15.85
N CYS A 350 25.59 18.21 -15.12
CA CYS A 350 25.35 17.12 -14.20
C CYS A 350 24.97 15.84 -14.95
N SER A 351 25.39 14.69 -14.44
CA SER A 351 25.06 13.39 -15.04
C SER A 351 23.60 13.03 -14.79
N ARG A 352 23.23 12.71 -13.54
CA ARG A 352 21.85 12.61 -13.03
C ARG A 352 21.84 12.74 -11.51
N HIS A 353 20.76 13.32 -11.00
CA HIS A 353 20.47 13.36 -9.57
C HIS A 353 19.40 12.33 -9.20
N ARG A 354 19.50 11.79 -7.98
CA ARG A 354 18.50 10.91 -7.38
C ARG A 354 18.47 11.12 -5.88
N LEU A 355 17.29 10.97 -5.30
CA LEU A 355 17.16 10.81 -3.85
C LEU A 355 17.61 9.39 -3.48
N ALA A 356 18.52 9.29 -2.52
CA ALA A 356 19.01 8.01 -2.01
C ALA A 356 18.65 7.90 -0.53
N GLN A 357 17.64 7.08 -0.20
CA GLN A 357 17.29 6.87 1.19
C GLN A 357 18.32 5.97 1.87
N THR A 358 18.84 6.43 3.01
CA THR A 358 19.97 5.78 3.70
C THR A 358 19.51 4.86 4.82
N SER A 359 18.62 5.35 5.69
CA SER A 359 18.06 4.62 6.83
C SER A 359 16.74 5.26 7.28
N TRP A 360 16.05 4.59 8.19
CA TRP A 360 14.95 5.17 8.97
C TRP A 360 15.23 4.91 10.46
N SER A 361 14.72 5.74 11.37
CA SER A 361 14.93 5.56 12.81
C SER A 361 13.66 5.87 13.61
N TRP A 362 13.33 5.04 14.59
CA TRP A 362 12.35 5.39 15.61
C TRP A 362 13.01 6.31 16.64
N GLN A 363 12.40 7.45 16.94
CA GLN A 363 12.76 8.22 18.13
C GLN A 363 11.95 7.73 19.32
N LEU A 364 12.65 7.28 20.36
CA LEU A 364 12.05 6.77 21.57
C LEU A 364 11.74 7.89 22.56
N GLN A 365 10.84 7.61 23.50
CA GLN A 365 10.38 8.61 24.48
C GLN A 365 11.50 9.14 25.38
N ASP A 366 12.54 8.31 25.60
CA ASP A 366 13.74 8.63 26.37
C ASP A 366 14.77 9.46 25.57
N GLY A 367 14.47 9.81 24.32
CA GLY A 367 15.34 10.57 23.43
C GLY A 367 16.37 9.72 22.69
N SER A 368 16.43 8.41 22.93
CA SER A 368 17.26 7.50 22.14
C SER A 368 16.64 7.21 20.76
N SER A 369 17.44 6.68 19.84
CA SER A 369 16.96 6.31 18.51
C SER A 369 17.26 4.85 18.18
N LEU A 370 16.28 4.17 17.59
CA LEU A 370 16.43 2.82 17.05
C LEU A 370 16.49 2.90 15.53
N ASN A 371 17.65 2.57 14.97
CA ASN A 371 17.83 2.56 13.53
C ASN A 371 17.25 1.28 12.92
N GLY A 372 16.36 1.46 11.95
CA GLY A 372 15.85 0.41 11.11
C GLY A 372 16.66 0.26 9.82
N ARG A 373 16.62 -0.93 9.24
CA ARG A 373 17.19 -1.21 7.92
C ARG A 373 16.12 -0.92 6.85
N ILE A 374 16.54 -0.26 5.77
CA ILE A 374 15.73 -0.17 4.54
C ILE A 374 16.02 -1.41 3.70
N PHE A 375 15.01 -1.86 2.96
CA PHE A 375 15.20 -2.88 1.93
C PHE A 375 16.11 -2.32 0.83
N ARG A 376 17.41 -2.66 0.87
CA ARG A 376 18.34 -2.36 -0.23
C ARG A 376 18.11 -3.37 -1.34
N ALA A 377 17.17 -3.05 -2.22
CA ALA A 377 17.06 -3.72 -3.49
C ALA A 377 18.32 -3.46 -4.34
N GLU A 378 19.04 -4.52 -4.71
CA GLU A 378 19.87 -4.50 -5.91
C GLU A 378 18.93 -4.33 -7.11
N GLU A 379 18.96 -3.13 -7.70
CA GLU A 379 18.15 -2.66 -8.84
C GLU A 379 16.62 -2.90 -8.79
N PRO A 380 15.80 -2.01 -9.39
CA PRO A 380 14.40 -2.32 -9.59
C PRO A 380 14.29 -3.49 -10.59
N VAL A 381 13.80 -4.65 -10.12
CA VAL A 381 13.43 -5.76 -11.00
C VAL A 381 12.12 -5.39 -11.68
N TYR A 382 12.21 -4.57 -12.72
CA TYR A 382 11.18 -4.57 -13.75
C TYR A 382 11.29 -5.92 -14.45
N LEU A 383 10.25 -6.75 -14.36
CA LEU A 383 10.11 -7.83 -15.33
C LEU A 383 10.03 -7.16 -16.69
N GLN A 384 11.15 -7.16 -17.42
CA GLN A 384 11.16 -6.89 -18.85
C GLN A 384 10.04 -7.76 -19.45
N PRO A 385 9.08 -7.19 -20.20
CA PRO A 385 7.96 -7.95 -20.78
C PRO A 385 8.42 -9.20 -21.54
N SER A 386 9.67 -9.19 -22.03
CA SER A 386 10.32 -10.28 -22.76
C SER A 386 10.54 -11.58 -21.97
N LYS A 387 10.53 -11.58 -20.63
CA LYS A 387 10.77 -12.81 -19.83
C LYS A 387 9.50 -13.58 -19.45
N VAL A 388 8.34 -12.90 -19.39
CA VAL A 388 7.04 -13.55 -19.11
C VAL A 388 6.49 -14.27 -20.35
N ALA A 389 6.94 -13.88 -21.55
CA ALA A 389 6.45 -14.39 -22.84
C ALA A 389 7.29 -15.53 -23.46
N ARG A 390 8.07 -16.29 -22.67
CA ARG A 390 8.81 -17.47 -23.17
C ARG A 390 8.27 -18.77 -22.59
N SER A 391 6.97 -19.02 -22.73
CA SER A 391 6.47 -20.40 -22.72
C SER A 391 5.20 -20.54 -23.54
N ARG A 392 5.33 -21.35 -24.60
CA ARG A 392 4.31 -22.00 -25.44
C ARG A 392 3.52 -21.10 -26.40
N LYS A 393 3.90 -21.22 -27.68
CA LYS A 393 3.18 -20.81 -28.90
C LYS A 393 2.75 -19.34 -28.87
N THR A 394 3.61 -18.48 -29.39
CA THR A 394 3.22 -17.14 -29.83
C THR A 394 2.19 -17.25 -30.95
N HIS A 395 0.93 -17.49 -30.60
CA HIS A 395 -0.14 -16.91 -31.38
C HIS A 395 0.14 -15.41 -31.39
N ARG A 396 0.36 -14.84 -32.57
CA ARG A 396 0.25 -13.39 -32.74
C ARG A 396 -1.15 -13.04 -32.27
N PHE A 397 -1.29 -12.65 -31.00
CA PHE A 397 -2.45 -11.95 -30.54
C PHE A 397 -2.42 -10.61 -31.27
N VAL A 398 -3.02 -10.59 -32.45
CA VAL A 398 -3.48 -9.35 -33.05
C VAL A 398 -4.60 -8.90 -32.14
N CYS A 399 -4.27 -8.11 -31.11
CA CYS A 399 -5.28 -7.36 -30.41
C CYS A 399 -5.93 -6.46 -31.47
N PRO A 400 -7.25 -6.61 -31.73
CA PRO A 400 -7.97 -5.60 -32.50
C PRO A 400 -7.69 -4.24 -31.86
N PRO A 401 -7.69 -3.14 -32.63
CA PRO A 401 -7.64 -1.80 -32.05
C PRO A 401 -8.69 -1.72 -30.95
N VAL A 402 -8.25 -1.61 -29.70
CA VAL A 402 -9.17 -1.42 -28.59
C VAL A 402 -9.73 -0.02 -28.80
N ALA A 403 -11.04 0.08 -29.02
CA ALA A 403 -11.70 1.38 -29.05
C ALA A 403 -11.28 2.14 -27.78
N LEU A 404 -10.69 3.32 -27.97
CA LEU A 404 -10.22 4.14 -26.87
C LEU A 404 -11.37 4.38 -25.90
N SER A 405 -11.06 4.47 -24.60
CA SER A 405 -12.03 4.89 -23.59
C SER A 405 -12.74 6.17 -24.08
N PRO A 406 -14.08 6.19 -24.14
CA PRO A 406 -14.79 7.43 -24.45
C PRO A 406 -14.55 8.49 -23.36
N SER A 407 -14.30 8.06 -22.11
CA SER A 407 -13.92 8.96 -21.01
C SER A 407 -12.41 9.27 -21.06
N GLN A 408 -12.09 10.56 -20.98
CA GLN A 408 -10.75 11.11 -20.81
C GLN A 408 -10.50 11.59 -19.37
N ASP A 409 -11.37 11.24 -18.42
CA ASP A 409 -11.38 11.87 -17.08
C ASP A 409 -10.09 11.63 -16.31
N ALA A 410 -9.56 10.40 -16.34
CA ALA A 410 -8.29 10.06 -15.69
C ALA A 410 -7.09 10.76 -16.35
N SER A 411 -7.07 10.87 -17.68
CA SER A 411 -6.07 11.65 -18.41
C SER A 411 -6.16 13.14 -18.07
N HIS A 412 -7.37 13.69 -18.02
CA HIS A 412 -7.61 15.09 -17.71
C HIS A 412 -7.16 15.40 -16.28
N ALA A 413 -7.60 14.63 -15.29
CA ALA A 413 -7.21 14.79 -13.89
C ALA A 413 -5.69 14.66 -13.70
N ALA A 414 -5.07 13.64 -14.31
CA ALA A 414 -3.62 13.46 -14.22
C ALA A 414 -2.84 14.60 -14.89
N PHE A 415 -3.33 15.14 -16.00
CA PHE A 415 -2.71 16.27 -16.70
C PHE A 415 -2.88 17.55 -15.89
N PHE A 416 -4.10 17.86 -15.47
CA PHE A 416 -4.43 19.02 -14.63
C PHE A 416 -3.58 19.03 -13.37
N GLU A 417 -3.55 17.95 -12.60
CA GLU A 417 -2.78 17.88 -11.35
C GLU A 417 -1.27 17.97 -11.55
N ALA A 418 -0.75 17.45 -12.65
CA ALA A 418 0.67 17.57 -12.98
C ALA A 418 1.05 19.04 -13.25
N PHE A 419 0.27 19.76 -14.07
CA PHE A 419 0.56 21.16 -14.43
C PHE A 419 0.19 22.13 -13.30
N ARG A 420 -0.88 21.87 -12.55
CA ARG A 420 -1.24 22.65 -11.36
C ARG A 420 -0.10 22.71 -10.36
N TRP A 421 0.65 21.61 -10.19
CA TRP A 421 1.79 21.56 -9.27
C TRP A 421 2.89 22.58 -9.61
N VAL A 422 3.24 22.78 -10.89
CA VAL A 422 4.26 23.80 -11.24
C VAL A 422 3.71 25.23 -11.28
N LEU A 423 2.43 25.40 -11.65
CA LEU A 423 1.79 26.71 -11.68
C LEU A 423 1.61 27.27 -10.28
N ALA A 424 1.13 26.44 -9.35
CA ALA A 424 0.93 26.82 -7.96
C ALA A 424 2.26 27.09 -7.20
N ASN A 425 3.40 26.70 -7.77
CA ASN A 425 4.75 27.06 -7.29
C ASN A 425 5.40 28.19 -8.12
N HIS A 426 4.59 28.97 -8.85
CA HIS A 426 4.98 30.21 -9.53
C HIS A 426 6.07 30.08 -10.62
N GLU A 427 6.20 28.93 -11.30
CA GLU A 427 7.08 28.83 -12.49
C GLU A 427 6.55 29.61 -13.71
N GLY A 428 5.29 30.05 -13.64
CA GLY A 428 4.63 30.83 -14.69
C GLY A 428 4.27 30.04 -15.93
N ARG A 429 3.79 30.76 -16.96
CA ARG A 429 3.33 30.21 -18.25
C ARG A 429 4.20 30.76 -19.39
N PRO A 430 5.19 30.00 -19.90
CA PRO A 430 6.01 30.46 -21.01
C PRO A 430 5.22 30.59 -22.32
N ASN A 431 5.05 31.80 -22.86
CA ASN A 431 4.32 32.08 -24.12
C ASN A 431 4.83 31.32 -25.37
N SER A 432 6.02 30.71 -25.30
CA SER A 432 6.58 29.92 -26.40
C SER A 432 6.23 28.43 -26.31
N GLU A 433 5.43 28.04 -25.31
CA GLU A 433 5.06 26.67 -25.02
C GLU A 433 3.53 26.51 -25.03
N PRO A 434 2.93 26.13 -26.17
CA PRO A 434 1.47 26.10 -26.35
C PRO A 434 0.69 25.19 -25.38
N VAL A 435 1.38 24.27 -24.69
CA VAL A 435 0.74 23.40 -23.69
C VAL A 435 0.14 24.21 -22.53
N TYR A 436 0.66 25.42 -22.27
CA TYR A 436 0.16 26.29 -21.21
C TYR A 436 -1.10 27.07 -21.60
N ASP A 437 -1.46 27.03 -22.88
CA ASP A 437 -2.70 27.60 -23.44
C ASP A 437 -3.78 26.53 -23.65
N ASP A 438 -3.55 25.30 -23.17
CA ASP A 438 -4.47 24.18 -23.31
C ASP A 438 -5.68 24.31 -22.38
N ASP A 439 -6.88 24.06 -22.90
CA ASP A 439 -8.14 24.14 -22.16
C ASP A 439 -8.15 23.23 -20.91
N TRP A 440 -7.39 22.12 -20.92
CA TRP A 440 -7.29 21.20 -19.78
C TRP A 440 -6.64 21.82 -18.54
N ILE A 441 -5.95 22.96 -18.67
CA ILE A 441 -5.36 23.70 -17.55
C ILE A 441 -5.87 25.13 -17.45
N ALA A 442 -6.92 25.49 -18.18
CA ALA A 442 -7.54 26.82 -18.12
C ALA A 442 -8.03 27.20 -16.72
N GLY A 443 -8.36 26.21 -15.87
CA GLY A 443 -8.77 26.41 -14.48
C GLY A 443 -7.62 26.45 -13.46
N CYS A 444 -6.35 26.36 -13.89
CA CYS A 444 -5.18 26.44 -13.00
C CYS A 444 -4.76 27.89 -12.70
N ASP A 445 -5.69 28.85 -12.73
CA ASP A 445 -5.36 30.26 -12.50
C ASP A 445 -4.90 30.50 -11.06
N ASP A 446 -3.92 31.39 -10.92
CA ASP A 446 -3.29 31.83 -9.67
C ASP A 446 -4.31 32.51 -8.76
N SER A 447 -5.16 31.73 -8.10
CA SER A 447 -5.85 32.17 -6.89
C SER A 447 -4.98 31.77 -5.70
N ASP A 448 -4.43 32.77 -5.01
CA ASP A 448 -3.71 32.69 -3.74
C ASP A 448 -4.54 32.10 -2.57
N GLU A 449 -5.59 31.30 -2.84
CA GLU A 449 -6.58 30.87 -1.84
C GLU A 449 -6.78 29.34 -1.74
N CYS A 450 -5.81 28.51 -2.13
CA CYS A 450 -5.91 27.05 -1.85
C CYS A 450 -4.61 26.41 -1.34
N TYR A 451 -3.75 27.20 -0.71
CA TYR A 451 -2.84 26.68 0.30
C TYR A 451 -3.40 27.08 1.66
N SER A 452 -4.27 26.25 2.24
CA SER A 452 -4.20 26.15 3.69
C SER A 452 -2.78 25.67 3.97
N GLU A 453 -2.03 26.50 4.70
CA GLU A 453 -0.72 26.14 5.23
C GLU A 453 -0.82 24.72 5.78
N THR A 454 -0.23 23.77 5.07
CA THR A 454 0.09 22.49 5.68
C THR A 454 1.23 22.86 6.60
N GLU A 455 0.89 23.12 7.87
CA GLU A 455 1.83 23.38 8.94
C GLU A 455 3.07 22.50 8.72
N GLU A 456 4.24 23.14 8.71
CA GLU A 456 5.49 22.44 8.92
C GLU A 456 5.26 21.45 10.06
N ILE A 457 5.34 20.16 9.76
CA ILE A 457 5.48 19.12 10.78
C ILE A 457 6.91 19.26 11.31
N SER A 458 7.14 20.36 12.01
CA SER A 458 8.15 20.45 13.04
C SER A 458 7.68 19.53 14.16
N HIS A 459 8.55 18.61 14.52
CA HIS A 459 8.35 17.71 15.63
C HIS A 459 8.16 18.50 16.94
N SER A 460 6.92 18.81 17.32
CA SER A 460 6.43 18.72 18.70
C SER A 460 5.00 19.25 18.84
N ASN A 461 4.14 18.40 19.42
CA ASN A 461 2.84 18.67 20.07
C ASN A 461 1.57 18.34 19.24
N VAL A 462 0.84 17.34 19.75
CA VAL A 462 -0.56 16.94 19.47
C VAL A 462 -1.38 17.37 20.71
N PRO A 463 -2.70 17.71 20.67
CA PRO A 463 -3.76 17.52 19.64
C PRO A 463 -4.57 18.81 19.30
N THR A 464 -5.45 18.88 18.28
CA THR A 464 -6.89 18.48 18.35
C THR A 464 -7.61 18.38 16.99
N ASN A 465 -8.33 17.26 16.79
CA ASN A 465 -9.64 17.01 16.13
C ASN A 465 -10.17 17.77 14.88
N ASN A 466 -9.54 18.80 14.32
CA ASN A 466 -10.12 19.53 13.18
C ASN A 466 -9.68 18.99 11.80
N ASN A 467 -8.58 18.24 11.72
CA ASN A 467 -8.01 17.83 10.42
C ASN A 467 -8.73 16.61 9.79
N GLU A 468 -9.41 15.77 10.59
CA GLU A 468 -10.24 14.67 10.06
C GLU A 468 -11.54 15.18 9.44
N GLU A 469 -12.11 16.28 9.97
CA GLU A 469 -13.31 16.92 9.43
C GLU A 469 -13.02 17.67 8.12
N ILE A 470 -11.85 18.31 7.99
CA ILE A 470 -11.46 19.04 6.78
C ILE A 470 -11.22 18.07 5.62
N PHE A 471 -10.49 16.97 5.85
CA PHE A 471 -10.23 15.98 4.79
C PHE A 471 -11.50 15.23 4.38
N ALA A 472 -12.41 14.94 5.33
CA ALA A 472 -13.71 14.36 5.04
C ALA A 472 -14.65 15.35 4.32
N GLN A 473 -14.60 16.64 4.64
CA GLN A 473 -15.37 17.69 3.95
C GLN A 473 -14.84 17.96 2.54
N GLU A 474 -13.54 17.89 2.31
CA GLU A 474 -12.95 18.02 0.96
C GLU A 474 -13.27 16.82 0.07
N LEU A 475 -13.21 15.60 0.62
CA LEU A 475 -13.66 14.39 -0.08
C LEU A 475 -15.17 14.43 -0.39
N LYS A 476 -15.99 14.88 0.56
CA LYS A 476 -17.43 15.06 0.35
C LYS A 476 -17.73 16.15 -0.69
N GLY A 477 -17.00 17.27 -0.66
CA GLY A 477 -17.10 18.35 -1.64
C GLY A 477 -16.66 17.94 -3.06
N CYS A 478 -15.70 17.02 -3.19
CA CYS A 478 -15.33 16.44 -4.47
C CYS A 478 -16.37 15.42 -4.98
N VAL A 479 -16.97 14.62 -4.10
CA VAL A 479 -18.04 13.66 -4.45
C VAL A 479 -19.34 14.37 -4.82
N ASP A 480 -19.73 15.43 -4.10
CA ASP A 480 -20.95 16.20 -4.38
C ASP A 480 -20.83 17.01 -5.69
N ARG A 481 -19.62 17.48 -6.04
CA ARG A 481 -19.31 18.10 -7.35
C ARG A 481 -19.35 17.11 -8.51
N ALA A 482 -18.92 15.86 -8.28
CA ALA A 482 -19.04 14.81 -9.28
C ALA A 482 -20.50 14.40 -9.52
N LEU A 483 -21.34 14.37 -8.47
CA LEU A 483 -22.75 14.00 -8.55
C LEU A 483 -23.63 15.13 -9.13
N SER A 484 -23.31 16.41 -8.88
CA SER A 484 -24.04 17.53 -9.49
C SER A 484 -23.78 17.69 -10.99
N SER A 485 -22.61 17.27 -11.47
CA SER A 485 -22.27 17.29 -12.91
C SER A 485 -23.00 16.24 -13.76
N GLN A 486 -23.65 15.25 -13.15
CA GLN A 486 -24.44 14.23 -13.85
C GLN A 486 -25.95 14.56 -13.92
N GLY A 487 -26.40 15.67 -13.33
CA GLY A 487 -27.82 16.03 -13.22
C GLY A 487 -28.45 16.75 -14.42
N ASP A 488 -27.66 17.33 -15.33
CA ASP A 488 -28.17 18.26 -16.37
C ASP A 488 -28.24 17.67 -17.79
N SER A 489 -28.30 16.34 -17.93
CA SER A 489 -28.56 15.70 -19.23
C SER A 489 -29.70 14.68 -19.17
N ILE A 490 -30.84 15.07 -18.58
CA ILE A 490 -32.15 14.51 -18.95
C ILE A 490 -33.20 15.63 -18.92
N LYS A 491 -33.34 16.32 -20.06
CA LYS A 491 -34.63 16.70 -20.64
C LYS A 491 -34.52 16.68 -22.16
#